data_AF-A0A1G0R8Y7-F1
#
_entry.id   AF-A0A1G0R8Y7-F1
#
_cell.length_a   1.000
_cell.length_b   1.000
_cell.length_c   1.000
_cell.angle_alpha   90.00
_cell.angle_beta   90.00
_cell.angle_gamma   90.00
#
_symmetry.space_group_name_H-M   'P 1'
#
loop_
_entity.id
_entity.type
_entity.pdbx_description
1 polymer ?
#
loop_
_entity_poly.entity_id
_entity_poly.type
_entity_poly.pdbx_seq_one_letter_code
_entity_poly.pdbx_strand_id
1 'polypeptide(L)'
;MKLYFKDILTIIFILIVSGQILSAAPEYQCPYGYVKIEKDVTINVGGTYCQYHIYLCVLCPAGPAAPQFTIKLVQFEPSPINCGFNPSDAKDAIELLILNPTWISQNIATDCFAGWGPCPENAVILYGVVPKCWSKVGYRDDENIWRVTIIACDPIENCDCTTVYSVCWDPQLQDFTKTIISYPNNYNCCPFTEIPADPEENDETPTGCFYLPCSQ
;
A
#
# COMPACT_ATOMS: atom_id res chain seq x y z
N MET A 1 9.27 56.46 9.96
CA MET A 1 9.97 55.26 9.49
C MET A 1 9.49 55.00 8.06
N LYS A 2 10.30 55.32 7.04
CA LYS A 2 9.92 55.14 5.63
C LYS A 2 10.41 53.76 5.18
N LEU A 3 9.52 52.77 5.17
CA LEU A 3 9.78 51.52 4.47
C LEU A 3 9.80 51.83 2.98
N TYR A 4 10.95 51.66 2.33
CA TYR A 4 11.07 51.93 0.90
C TYR A 4 10.39 50.79 0.15
N PHE A 5 9.63 51.13 -0.89
CA PHE A 5 8.94 50.16 -1.76
C PHE A 5 9.84 49.02 -2.26
N LYS A 6 11.15 49.30 -2.38
CA LYS A 6 12.20 48.34 -2.72
C LYS A 6 12.42 47.25 -1.65
N ASP A 7 12.28 47.57 -0.38
CA ASP A 7 12.44 46.62 0.72
C ASP A 7 11.26 45.63 0.75
N ILE A 8 10.05 46.12 0.48
CA ILE A 8 8.84 45.28 0.36
C ILE A 8 8.96 44.32 -0.83
N LEU A 9 9.45 44.80 -1.98
CA LEU A 9 9.67 43.98 -3.17
C LEU A 9 10.72 42.89 -2.95
N THR A 10 11.76 43.19 -2.17
CA THR A 10 12.82 42.23 -1.82
C THR A 10 12.28 41.14 -0.89
N ILE A 11 11.44 41.50 0.08
CA ILE A 11 10.79 40.53 0.99
C ILE A 11 9.83 39.61 0.21
N ILE A 12 9.05 40.16 -0.73
CA ILE A 12 8.15 39.38 -1.60
C ILE A 12 8.96 38.44 -2.49
N PHE A 13 10.07 38.91 -3.08
CA PHE A 13 10.93 38.06 -3.90
C PHE A 13 11.58 36.93 -3.08
N ILE A 14 12.03 37.22 -1.86
CA ILE A 14 12.57 36.18 -0.96
C ILE A 14 11.49 35.16 -0.61
N LEU A 15 10.26 35.59 -0.29
CA LEU A 15 9.13 34.68 0.01
C LEU A 15 8.73 33.81 -1.19
N ILE A 16 8.77 34.35 -2.42
CA ILE A 16 8.47 33.61 -3.65
C ILE A 16 9.58 32.60 -3.96
N VAL A 17 10.85 32.99 -3.80
CA VAL A 17 12.00 32.12 -4.09
C VAL A 17 12.20 31.06 -2.99
N SER A 18 11.89 31.37 -1.72
CA SER A 18 11.90 30.40 -0.62
C SER A 18 10.66 29.50 -0.61
N GLY A 19 9.66 29.79 -1.46
CA GLY A 19 8.46 28.99 -1.65
C GLY A 19 8.66 27.78 -2.56
N GLN A 20 9.89 27.28 -2.72
CA GLN A 20 10.09 25.91 -3.21
C GLN A 20 9.63 24.95 -2.11
N ILE A 21 8.31 24.73 -2.09
CA ILE A 21 7.66 23.75 -1.24
C ILE A 21 8.23 22.39 -1.66
N LEU A 22 9.10 21.82 -0.83
CA LEU A 22 9.43 20.39 -0.91
C LEU A 22 8.11 19.64 -0.87
N SER A 23 7.83 18.85 -1.91
CA SER A 23 6.57 18.11 -1.99
C SER A 23 6.76 16.79 -1.27
N ALA A 24 6.48 16.74 0.03
CA ALA A 24 6.47 15.50 0.79
C ALA A 24 5.61 14.42 0.09
N ALA A 25 5.95 13.15 0.31
CA ALA A 25 5.19 12.03 -0.25
C ALA A 25 3.70 12.19 0.12
N PRO A 26 2.77 12.09 -0.85
CA PRO A 26 1.36 12.11 -0.54
C PRO A 26 1.01 10.90 0.33
N GLU A 27 0.26 11.13 1.40
CA GLU A 27 -0.01 10.12 2.42
C GLU A 27 -1.46 9.64 2.36
N TYR A 28 -1.66 8.33 2.23
CA TYR A 28 -2.97 7.72 2.38
C TYR A 28 -3.35 7.53 3.86
N GLN A 29 -4.55 7.96 4.24
CA GLN A 29 -5.06 7.77 5.60
C GLN A 29 -5.85 6.47 5.75
N CYS A 30 -5.49 5.67 6.75
CA CYS A 30 -6.22 4.44 7.05
C CYS A 30 -7.67 4.71 7.48
N PRO A 31 -8.63 3.86 7.09
CA PRO A 31 -10.01 3.95 7.57
C PRO A 31 -10.10 3.83 9.09
N TYR A 32 -11.19 4.34 9.67
CA TYR A 32 -11.42 4.24 11.12
C TYR A 32 -11.32 2.79 11.62
N GLY A 33 -10.59 2.59 12.72
CA GLY A 33 -10.36 1.28 13.33
C GLY A 33 -9.16 0.51 12.76
N TYR A 34 -8.58 0.95 11.65
CA TYR A 34 -7.35 0.38 11.11
C TYR A 34 -6.11 1.05 11.71
N VAL A 35 -5.05 0.27 11.89
CA VAL A 35 -3.72 0.73 12.26
C VAL A 35 -2.86 0.82 11.01
N LYS A 36 -2.14 1.92 10.84
CA LYS A 36 -1.17 2.10 9.76
C LYS A 36 0.12 1.33 10.10
N ILE A 37 0.61 0.52 9.17
CA ILE A 37 1.88 -0.20 9.26
C ILE A 37 2.73 0.12 8.04
N GLU A 38 3.98 0.49 8.27
CA GLU A 38 4.95 0.85 7.22
C GLU A 38 6.09 -0.16 7.23
N LYS A 39 6.48 -0.65 6.05
CA LYS A 39 7.57 -1.64 5.91
C LYS A 39 8.32 -1.42 4.62
N ASP A 40 9.62 -1.68 4.66
CA ASP A 40 10.42 -1.92 3.47
C ASP A 40 10.38 -3.40 3.12
N VAL A 41 10.08 -3.72 1.87
CA VAL A 41 10.03 -5.09 1.36
C VAL A 41 10.84 -5.20 0.08
N THR A 42 11.51 -6.34 -0.09
CA THR A 42 12.19 -6.66 -1.35
C THR A 42 11.36 -7.70 -2.09
N ILE A 43 10.93 -7.37 -3.30
CA ILE A 43 10.20 -8.28 -4.19
C ILE A 43 11.05 -8.67 -5.39
N ASN A 44 10.76 -9.85 -5.95
CA ASN A 44 11.41 -10.38 -7.14
C ASN A 44 10.39 -10.51 -8.27
N VAL A 45 10.55 -9.73 -9.33
CA VAL A 45 9.70 -9.78 -10.52
C VAL A 45 10.57 -10.21 -11.70
N GLY A 46 10.25 -11.36 -12.29
CA GLY A 46 10.97 -11.86 -13.47
C GLY A 46 12.47 -12.10 -13.28
N GLY A 47 12.95 -12.28 -12.03
CA GLY A 47 14.37 -12.47 -11.71
C GLY A 47 15.11 -11.19 -11.32
N THR A 48 14.43 -10.04 -11.31
CA THR A 48 15.02 -8.76 -10.85
C THR A 48 14.45 -8.39 -9.49
N TYR A 49 15.34 -8.06 -8.56
CA TYR A 49 14.98 -7.67 -7.20
C TYR A 49 14.84 -6.17 -7.10
N CYS A 50 13.81 -5.73 -6.39
CA CYS A 50 13.59 -4.33 -6.08
C CYS A 50 13.05 -4.17 -4.68
N GLN A 51 13.51 -3.12 -4.00
CA GLN A 51 12.99 -2.73 -2.71
C GLN A 51 11.86 -1.70 -2.89
N TYR A 52 10.79 -1.91 -2.13
CA TYR A 52 9.62 -1.06 -2.09
C TYR A 52 9.35 -0.66 -0.65
N HIS A 53 9.00 0.60 -0.46
CA HIS A 53 8.39 1.06 0.76
C HIS A 53 6.87 0.90 0.62
N ILE A 54 6.24 0.16 1.55
CA ILE A 54 4.83 -0.17 1.51
C ILE A 54 4.09 0.36 2.74
N TYR A 55 2.85 0.78 2.50
CA TYR A 55 1.94 1.26 3.53
C TYR A 55 0.71 0.35 3.56
N LEU A 56 0.49 -0.23 4.74
CA LEU A 56 -0.62 -1.13 5.01
C LEU A 56 -1.56 -0.50 6.02
N CYS A 57 -2.86 -0.72 5.84
CA CYS A 57 -3.85 -0.51 6.88
C CYS A 57 -4.32 -1.87 7.38
N VAL A 58 -4.13 -2.13 8.67
CA VAL A 58 -4.48 -3.40 9.28
C VAL A 58 -5.57 -3.20 10.33
N LEU A 59 -6.71 -3.86 10.15
CA LEU A 59 -7.75 -3.93 11.17
C LEU A 59 -7.51 -5.17 12.02
N CYS A 60 -7.25 -4.90 13.30
CA CYS A 60 -7.04 -5.92 14.32
C CYS A 60 -8.20 -5.81 15.32
N PRO A 61 -9.10 -6.79 15.39
CA PRO A 61 -10.20 -6.73 16.33
C PRO A 61 -9.65 -6.83 17.76
N ALA A 62 -9.95 -5.83 18.58
CA ALA A 62 -9.63 -5.86 20.00
C ALA A 62 -10.47 -6.94 20.69
N GLY A 63 -9.82 -7.93 21.30
CA GLY A 63 -10.50 -8.90 22.16
C GLY A 63 -9.83 -10.28 22.16
N PRO A 64 -10.07 -11.10 23.20
CA PRO A 64 -9.43 -12.40 23.37
C PRO A 64 -9.93 -13.49 22.40
N ALA A 65 -10.88 -13.18 21.52
CA ALA A 65 -11.70 -14.17 20.82
C ALA A 65 -11.96 -13.90 19.34
N ALA A 66 -11.35 -12.88 18.72
CA ALA A 66 -11.62 -12.57 17.30
C ALA A 66 -10.42 -12.95 16.43
N PRO A 67 -10.43 -14.12 15.75
CA PRO A 67 -9.31 -14.60 14.93
C PRO A 67 -9.35 -14.02 13.51
N GLN A 68 -9.98 -12.86 13.30
CA GLN A 68 -10.21 -12.30 11.96
C GLN A 68 -9.36 -11.04 11.76
N PHE A 69 -8.52 -11.01 10.72
CA PHE A 69 -7.66 -9.87 10.38
C PHE A 69 -8.01 -9.34 9.01
N THR A 70 -7.98 -8.02 8.83
CA THR A 70 -8.06 -7.43 7.49
C THR A 70 -6.79 -6.65 7.20
N ILE A 71 -6.14 -6.97 6.09
CA ILE A 71 -4.98 -6.24 5.59
C ILE A 71 -5.38 -5.53 4.31
N LYS A 72 -5.16 -4.21 4.26
CA LYS A 72 -5.30 -3.38 3.07
C LYS A 72 -3.94 -2.83 2.67
N LEU A 73 -3.51 -3.11 1.44
CA LEU A 73 -2.40 -2.37 0.81
C LEU A 73 -2.97 -1.05 0.31
N VAL A 74 -2.43 0.08 0.77
CA VAL A 74 -3.01 1.41 0.44
C VAL A 74 -2.06 2.31 -0.33
N GLN A 75 -0.76 2.07 -0.20
CA GLN A 75 0.26 2.80 -0.94
C GLN A 75 1.53 1.96 -1.04
N PHE A 76 2.25 2.10 -2.15
CA PHE A 76 3.59 1.54 -2.31
C PHE A 76 4.42 2.40 -3.26
N GLU A 77 5.73 2.42 -3.03
CA GLU A 77 6.68 3.14 -3.87
C GLU A 77 8.04 2.45 -3.91
N PRO A 78 8.75 2.52 -5.05
CA PRO A 78 10.08 1.95 -5.15
C PRO A 78 11.09 2.79 -4.33
N SER A 79 11.97 2.10 -3.60
CA SER A 79 13.03 2.70 -2.79
C SER A 79 14.31 1.88 -2.98
N PRO A 80 15.47 2.47 -3.35
CA PRO A 80 15.77 3.90 -3.50
C PRO A 80 15.58 4.48 -4.91
N ILE A 81 15.37 3.66 -5.96
CA ILE A 81 15.31 4.07 -7.37
C ILE A 81 14.09 3.42 -8.02
N ASN A 82 13.49 4.02 -9.06
CA ASN A 82 12.52 3.31 -9.87
C ASN A 82 13.13 2.03 -10.45
N CYS A 83 12.49 0.92 -10.14
CA CYS A 83 12.94 -0.39 -10.61
C CYS A 83 12.53 -0.69 -12.05
N GLY A 84 11.81 0.23 -12.71
CA GLY A 84 11.43 0.12 -14.11
C GLY A 84 10.42 -1.00 -14.38
N PHE A 85 9.74 -1.50 -13.34
CA PHE A 85 8.76 -2.57 -13.47
C PHE A 85 7.36 -2.01 -13.73
N ASN A 86 6.54 -2.84 -14.37
CA ASN A 86 5.11 -2.61 -14.39
C ASN A 86 4.60 -2.58 -12.94
N PRO A 87 3.94 -1.49 -12.50
CA PRO A 87 3.36 -1.40 -11.16
C PRO A 87 2.42 -2.53 -10.77
N SER A 88 1.75 -3.14 -11.76
CA SER A 88 0.84 -4.27 -11.53
C SER A 88 1.60 -5.50 -11.04
N ASP A 89 2.74 -5.80 -11.67
CA ASP A 89 3.56 -6.96 -11.31
C ASP A 89 4.19 -6.76 -9.92
N ALA A 90 4.60 -5.53 -9.61
CA ALA A 90 5.12 -5.18 -8.29
C ALA A 90 4.05 -5.32 -7.20
N LYS A 91 2.84 -4.79 -7.45
CA LYS A 91 1.68 -4.94 -6.56
C LYS A 91 1.38 -6.42 -6.29
N ASP A 92 1.28 -7.25 -7.33
CA ASP A 92 0.91 -8.65 -7.16
C ASP A 92 1.98 -9.41 -6.35
N ALA A 93 3.27 -9.10 -6.56
CA ALA A 93 4.35 -9.65 -5.75
C ALA A 93 4.29 -9.18 -4.28
N ILE A 94 3.96 -7.90 -4.04
CA ILE A 94 3.76 -7.35 -2.69
C ILE A 94 2.55 -8.03 -2.02
N GLU A 95 1.44 -8.20 -2.72
CA GLU A 95 0.23 -8.87 -2.21
C GLU A 95 0.54 -10.30 -1.77
N LEU A 96 1.23 -11.07 -2.61
CA LEU A 96 1.65 -12.43 -2.28
C LEU A 96 2.54 -12.46 -1.03
N LEU A 97 3.43 -11.47 -0.87
CA LEU A 97 4.30 -11.34 0.29
C LEU A 97 3.51 -11.00 1.56
N ILE A 98 2.66 -9.97 1.54
CA ILE A 98 1.93 -9.51 2.73
C ILE A 98 0.81 -10.46 3.14
N LEU A 99 0.42 -11.38 2.26
CA LEU A 99 -0.52 -12.47 2.54
C LEU A 99 0.17 -13.79 2.89
N ASN A 100 1.50 -13.79 3.04
CA ASN A 100 2.27 -14.92 3.53
C ASN A 100 2.18 -15.01 5.06
N PRO A 101 1.71 -16.13 5.64
CA PRO A 101 1.56 -16.29 7.09
C PRO A 101 2.85 -16.01 7.87
N THR A 102 3.99 -16.50 7.39
CA THR A 102 5.30 -16.30 8.02
C THR A 102 5.66 -14.83 8.02
N TRP A 103 5.48 -14.13 6.89
CA TRP A 103 5.75 -12.69 6.82
C TRP A 103 4.85 -11.89 7.76
N ILE A 104 3.54 -12.18 7.80
CA ILE A 104 2.58 -11.54 8.71
C ILE A 104 3.00 -11.75 10.17
N SER A 105 3.39 -12.98 10.53
CA SER A 105 3.81 -13.31 11.89
C SER A 105 5.01 -12.49 12.36
N GLN A 106 5.91 -12.16 11.43
CA GLN A 106 7.13 -11.40 11.72
C GLN A 106 6.93 -9.89 11.67
N ASN A 107 5.98 -9.40 10.87
CA ASN A 107 5.89 -7.98 10.53
C ASN A 107 4.63 -7.27 11.02
N ILE A 108 3.57 -8.02 11.28
CA ILE A 108 2.27 -7.49 11.73
C ILE A 108 1.90 -8.07 13.10
N ALA A 109 2.28 -9.32 13.38
CA ALA A 109 1.61 -10.06 14.43
C ALA A 109 1.92 -9.63 15.87
N THR A 110 3.02 -8.94 16.12
CA THR A 110 3.36 -8.49 17.48
C THR A 110 2.37 -7.45 18.03
N ASP A 111 1.74 -6.65 17.17
CA ASP A 111 0.87 -5.54 17.60
C ASP A 111 -0.62 -5.88 17.55
N CYS A 112 -0.96 -7.05 17.00
CA CYS A 112 -2.32 -7.44 16.67
C CYS A 112 -2.80 -8.77 17.28
N PHE A 113 -1.95 -9.53 17.99
CA PHE A 113 -2.24 -10.94 18.28
C PHE A 113 -2.22 -11.38 19.74
N ALA A 114 -3.03 -12.41 19.98
CA ALA A 114 -2.79 -13.51 20.92
C ALA A 114 -2.61 -14.83 20.14
N GLY A 115 -1.52 -14.99 19.38
CA GLY A 115 -1.05 -16.25 18.76
C GLY A 115 -1.90 -16.87 17.62
N TRP A 116 -1.25 -17.72 16.82
CA TRP A 116 -1.91 -18.66 15.89
C TRP A 116 -2.10 -19.99 16.62
N GLY A 117 -3.21 -20.70 16.39
CA GLY A 117 -3.40 -22.02 16.99
C GLY A 117 -3.33 -23.19 15.99
N PRO A 118 -3.39 -24.44 16.47
CA PRO A 118 -3.30 -25.63 15.64
C PRO A 118 -4.52 -25.79 14.72
N CYS A 119 -4.29 -26.26 13.49
CA CYS A 119 -5.35 -26.64 12.56
C CYS A 119 -6.11 -27.90 13.04
N PRO A 120 -7.44 -27.99 12.82
CA PRO A 120 -8.40 -26.96 12.38
C PRO A 120 -9.03 -26.18 13.55
N GLU A 121 -8.62 -26.48 14.80
CA GLU A 121 -9.30 -26.03 16.02
C GLU A 121 -9.21 -24.51 16.23
N ASN A 122 -8.12 -23.89 15.77
CA ASN A 122 -7.82 -22.48 16.01
C ASN A 122 -7.34 -21.78 14.74
N ALA A 123 -8.09 -21.95 13.65
CA ALA A 123 -7.83 -21.26 12.40
C ALA A 123 -8.10 -19.75 12.50
N VAL A 124 -7.13 -18.99 12.02
CA VAL A 124 -7.19 -17.54 11.86
C VAL A 124 -7.69 -17.24 10.45
N ILE A 125 -8.65 -16.33 10.33
CA ILE A 125 -9.14 -15.86 9.05
C ILE A 125 -8.44 -14.55 8.72
N LEU A 126 -7.83 -14.51 7.54
CA LEU A 126 -7.19 -13.33 6.98
C LEU A 126 -7.97 -12.87 5.75
N TYR A 127 -8.39 -11.61 5.78
CA TYR A 127 -8.97 -10.89 4.65
C TYR A 127 -7.88 -10.05 4.01
N GLY A 128 -7.45 -10.44 2.81
CA GLY A 128 -6.67 -9.58 1.94
C GLY A 128 -7.64 -8.69 1.17
N VAL A 129 -7.60 -7.38 1.42
CA VAL A 129 -8.51 -6.42 0.79
C VAL A 129 -7.68 -5.45 -0.04
N VAL A 130 -7.95 -5.42 -1.34
CA VAL A 130 -7.15 -4.67 -2.31
C VAL A 130 -8.02 -3.60 -2.95
N PRO A 131 -7.61 -2.32 -2.92
CA PRO A 131 -8.27 -1.26 -3.66
C PRO A 131 -8.30 -1.58 -5.16
N LYS A 132 -9.46 -1.42 -5.80
CA LYS A 132 -9.56 -1.57 -7.26
C LYS A 132 -8.86 -0.43 -8.02
N CYS A 133 -8.85 0.75 -7.39
CA CYS A 133 -8.49 1.99 -8.05
C CYS A 133 -7.25 2.60 -7.43
N TRP A 134 -6.29 2.95 -8.28
CA TRP A 134 -4.97 3.45 -7.92
C TRP A 134 -4.68 4.74 -8.67
N SER A 135 -3.80 5.57 -8.12
CA SER A 135 -3.33 6.81 -8.72
C SER A 135 -1.80 6.79 -8.67
N LYS A 136 -1.14 7.09 -9.79
CA LYS A 136 0.30 7.32 -9.79
C LYS A 136 0.54 8.79 -9.54
N VAL A 137 1.36 9.10 -8.54
CA VAL A 137 1.63 10.47 -8.12
C VAL A 137 3.14 10.71 -8.15
N GLY A 138 3.57 11.66 -8.97
CA GLY A 138 4.93 12.18 -8.97
C GLY A 138 5.12 13.19 -7.84
N TYR A 139 6.22 13.10 -7.09
CA TYR A 139 6.58 14.05 -6.05
C TYR A 139 8.11 14.22 -5.96
N ARG A 140 8.58 15.25 -5.25
CA ARG A 140 10.01 15.48 -4.99
C ARG A 140 10.31 15.18 -3.55
N ASP A 141 11.21 14.24 -3.29
CA ASP A 141 11.62 13.93 -1.92
C ASP A 141 12.43 15.06 -1.27
N ASP A 142 12.82 14.85 -0.01
CA ASP A 142 13.63 15.81 0.76
C ASP A 142 15.01 16.09 0.12
N GLU A 143 15.49 15.21 -0.77
CA GLU A 143 16.73 15.33 -1.53
C GLU A 143 16.52 15.98 -2.91
N ASN A 144 15.30 16.45 -3.21
CA ASN A 144 14.89 17.06 -4.47
C ASN A 144 14.95 16.09 -5.67
N ILE A 145 14.85 14.80 -5.41
CA ILE A 145 14.79 13.73 -6.40
C ILE A 145 13.32 13.47 -6.75
N TRP A 146 13.02 13.40 -8.04
CA TRP A 146 11.71 12.98 -8.51
C TRP A 146 11.46 11.51 -8.18
N ARG A 147 10.33 11.26 -7.51
CA ARG A 147 9.85 9.93 -7.12
C ARG A 147 8.43 9.73 -7.58
N VAL A 148 8.06 8.47 -7.75
CA VAL A 148 6.71 8.04 -8.09
C VAL A 148 6.17 7.21 -6.93
N THR A 149 4.98 7.54 -6.46
CA THR A 149 4.23 6.74 -5.50
C THR A 149 2.91 6.30 -6.09
N ILE A 150 2.41 5.16 -5.66
CA ILE A 150 1.14 4.60 -6.14
C ILE A 150 0.21 4.47 -4.95
N ILE A 151 -0.92 5.18 -5.02
CA ILE A 151 -1.84 5.39 -3.89
C ILE A 151 -3.25 4.96 -4.28
N ALA A 152 -3.99 4.35 -3.36
CA ALA A 152 -5.39 4.01 -3.56
C ALA A 152 -6.28 5.25 -3.75
N CYS A 153 -7.20 5.21 -4.71
CA CYS A 153 -7.86 6.41 -5.25
C CYS A 153 -8.98 7.03 -4.41
N ASP A 154 -9.84 6.26 -3.74
CA ASP A 154 -10.84 6.80 -2.81
C ASP A 154 -11.47 5.64 -2.00
N PRO A 155 -11.54 5.70 -0.66
CA PRO A 155 -12.24 4.71 0.16
C PRO A 155 -13.78 4.75 0.04
N ILE A 156 -14.40 5.78 -0.55
CA ILE A 156 -15.85 6.01 -0.45
C ILE A 156 -16.70 5.05 -1.31
N GLU A 157 -16.17 4.53 -2.41
CA GLU A 157 -16.97 3.67 -3.32
C GLU A 157 -17.03 2.18 -2.90
N ASN A 158 -16.32 1.76 -1.84
CA ASN A 158 -16.23 0.34 -1.42
C ASN A 158 -15.94 -0.61 -2.60
N CYS A 159 -15.15 -0.16 -3.56
CA CYS A 159 -14.75 -0.94 -4.72
C CYS A 159 -13.43 -1.65 -4.41
N ASP A 160 -13.49 -2.59 -3.46
CA ASP A 160 -12.35 -3.41 -3.04
C ASP A 160 -12.55 -4.86 -3.49
N CYS A 161 -11.48 -5.52 -3.89
CA CYS A 161 -11.45 -6.97 -4.07
C CYS A 161 -11.02 -7.62 -2.75
N THR A 162 -11.81 -8.58 -2.28
CA THR A 162 -11.56 -9.28 -1.01
C THR A 162 -11.24 -10.75 -1.26
N THR A 163 -10.09 -11.20 -0.77
CA THR A 163 -9.73 -12.61 -0.74
C THR A 163 -9.67 -13.10 0.71
N VAL A 164 -10.26 -14.28 0.96
CA VAL A 164 -10.35 -14.85 2.31
C VAL A 164 -9.42 -16.07 2.42
N TYR A 165 -8.57 -16.03 3.42
CA TYR A 165 -7.61 -17.09 3.73
C TYR A 165 -7.88 -17.64 5.13
N SER A 166 -7.87 -18.95 5.26
CA SER A 166 -7.82 -19.65 6.54
C SER A 166 -6.39 -20.08 6.81
N VAL A 167 -5.81 -19.65 7.91
CA VAL A 167 -4.41 -19.83 8.27
C VAL A 167 -4.31 -20.42 9.68
N CYS A 168 -3.55 -21.49 9.84
CA CYS A 168 -3.28 -22.10 11.14
C CYS A 168 -1.95 -22.84 11.14
N TRP A 169 -1.47 -23.17 12.33
CA TRP A 169 -0.27 -23.98 12.50
C TRP A 169 -0.57 -25.46 12.28
N ASP A 170 0.20 -26.13 11.44
CA ASP A 170 0.16 -27.59 11.33
C ASP A 170 1.34 -28.20 12.11
N PRO A 171 1.07 -28.87 13.25
CA PRO A 171 2.13 -29.46 14.07
C PRO A 171 2.84 -30.64 13.39
N GLN A 172 2.23 -31.27 12.38
CA GLN A 172 2.84 -32.38 11.64
C GLN A 172 3.84 -31.87 10.61
N LEU A 173 3.49 -30.80 9.90
CA LEU A 173 4.37 -30.17 8.92
C LEU A 173 5.39 -29.23 9.55
N GLN A 174 5.20 -28.87 10.83
CA GLN A 174 5.93 -27.81 11.52
C GLN A 174 5.96 -26.52 10.70
N ASP A 175 4.83 -26.21 10.06
CA ASP A 175 4.68 -25.07 9.18
C ASP A 175 3.25 -24.52 9.27
N PHE A 176 3.05 -23.30 8.77
CA PHE A 176 1.73 -22.72 8.62
C PHE A 176 1.04 -23.30 7.38
N THR A 177 -0.17 -23.80 7.54
CA THR A 177 -1.02 -24.14 6.41
C THR A 177 -1.93 -22.98 6.07
N LYS A 178 -2.06 -22.72 4.77
CA LYS A 178 -2.94 -21.70 4.21
C LYS A 178 -3.95 -22.39 3.30
N THR A 179 -5.21 -22.36 3.70
CA THR A 179 -6.31 -22.78 2.84
C THR A 179 -7.00 -21.55 2.30
N ILE A 180 -7.10 -21.47 0.98
CA ILE A 180 -7.84 -20.39 0.31
C ILE A 180 -9.31 -20.81 0.29
N ILE A 181 -10.18 -20.02 0.92
CA ILE A 181 -11.63 -20.18 0.81
C ILE A 181 -12.13 -18.97 0.03
N SER A 182 -11.89 -18.96 -1.28
CA SER A 182 -12.36 -17.87 -2.13
C SER A 182 -13.85 -18.00 -2.37
N TYR A 183 -14.62 -16.97 -1.99
CA TYR A 183 -15.84 -16.62 -2.69
C TYR A 183 -15.57 -15.29 -3.39
N PRO A 184 -15.69 -15.18 -4.73
CA PRO A 184 -15.65 -13.89 -5.39
C PRO A 184 -16.89 -13.11 -4.96
N ASN A 185 -16.76 -12.25 -3.95
CA ASN A 185 -17.86 -11.40 -3.54
C ASN A 185 -17.87 -10.18 -4.47
N ASN A 186 -18.82 -10.21 -5.40
CA ASN A 186 -19.22 -9.13 -6.31
C ASN A 186 -18.50 -9.06 -7.69
N TYR A 187 -18.91 -9.94 -8.61
CA TYR A 187 -18.55 -9.93 -10.04
C TYR A 187 -18.83 -8.59 -10.77
N ASN A 188 -19.65 -7.70 -10.21
CA ASN A 188 -20.09 -6.46 -10.86
C ASN A 188 -19.12 -5.28 -10.70
N CYS A 189 -18.06 -5.42 -9.91
CA CYS A 189 -17.11 -4.34 -9.70
C CYS A 189 -15.92 -4.36 -10.68
N CYS A 190 -15.82 -5.34 -11.60
CA CYS A 190 -14.61 -5.60 -12.37
C CYS A 190 -14.77 -5.62 -13.92
N PRO A 191 -15.00 -4.48 -14.60
CA PRO A 191 -14.72 -4.41 -16.04
C PRO A 191 -13.69 -3.32 -16.43
N PHE A 192 -12.73 -3.76 -17.27
CA PHE A 192 -11.75 -3.07 -18.14
C PHE A 192 -10.74 -2.05 -17.58
N THR A 193 -9.54 -2.16 -18.18
CA THR A 193 -8.22 -1.65 -17.78
C THR A 193 -7.73 -0.54 -18.71
N GLU A 194 -7.24 0.56 -18.14
CA GLU A 194 -6.18 1.37 -18.75
C GLU A 194 -5.17 1.68 -17.64
N ILE A 195 -3.94 1.18 -17.77
CA ILE A 195 -2.83 1.58 -16.91
C ILE A 195 -2.35 2.92 -17.49
N PRO A 196 -2.39 4.03 -16.73
CA PRO A 196 -1.93 5.32 -17.21
C PRO A 196 -0.45 5.23 -17.50
N ALA A 197 -0.02 6.02 -18.48
CA ALA A 197 1.37 6.14 -18.86
C ALA A 197 2.25 6.39 -17.61
N ASP A 198 3.50 5.97 -17.69
CA ASP A 198 4.45 6.15 -16.61
C ASP A 198 4.68 7.65 -16.37
N PRO A 199 4.38 8.20 -15.17
CA PRO A 199 4.57 9.61 -14.87
C PRO A 199 6.05 10.03 -14.79
N GLU A 200 7.00 9.10 -14.93
CA GLU A 200 8.42 9.46 -15.11
C GLU A 200 8.68 10.34 -16.33
N GLU A 201 7.71 10.47 -17.24
CA GLU A 201 7.71 11.48 -18.30
C GLU A 201 7.33 12.89 -17.76
N ASN A 202 8.10 13.41 -16.79
CA ASN A 202 7.99 14.80 -16.27
C ASN A 202 6.59 15.27 -15.81
N ASP A 203 5.68 14.38 -15.41
CA ASP A 203 4.36 14.82 -14.97
C ASP A 203 4.40 15.18 -13.47
N GLU A 204 4.45 16.49 -13.19
CA GLU A 204 4.40 17.06 -11.83
C GLU A 204 3.01 16.90 -11.16
N THR A 205 2.07 16.21 -11.81
CA THR A 205 0.67 16.12 -11.39
C THR A 205 0.22 14.68 -11.18
N PRO A 206 -0.64 14.41 -10.16
CA PRO A 206 -1.32 13.13 -10.04
C PRO A 206 -1.97 12.73 -11.36
N THR A 207 -1.65 11.54 -11.85
CA THR A 207 -2.38 10.97 -12.98
C THR A 207 -3.74 10.51 -12.51
N GLY A 208 -4.77 10.67 -13.35
CA GLY A 208 -6.12 10.23 -13.02
C GLY A 208 -6.16 8.77 -12.57
N CYS A 209 -7.19 8.46 -11.80
CA CYS A 209 -7.42 7.14 -11.24
C CYS A 209 -7.46 6.04 -12.31
N PHE A 210 -6.75 4.95 -12.03
CA PHE A 210 -6.63 3.80 -12.90
C PHE A 210 -6.99 2.51 -12.20
N TYR A 211 -7.50 1.57 -12.98
CA TYR A 211 -7.96 0.30 -12.46
C TYR A 211 -6.93 -0.79 -12.74
N LEU A 212 -6.58 -1.53 -11.68
CA LEU A 212 -5.75 -2.72 -11.80
C LEU A 212 -6.64 -3.97 -11.76
N PRO A 213 -6.30 -5.02 -12.52
CA PRO A 213 -6.98 -6.30 -12.35
C PRO A 213 -6.82 -6.76 -10.90
N CYS A 214 -7.89 -7.31 -10.34
CA CYS A 214 -7.78 -8.01 -9.07
C CYS A 214 -7.01 -9.31 -9.31
N SER A 215 -6.07 -9.62 -8.40
CA SER A 215 -5.32 -10.87 -8.43
C SER A 215 -6.32 -12.05 -8.40
N GLN A 216 -6.23 -12.92 -9.41
CA GLN A 216 -7.10 -14.10 -9.57
C GLN A 216 -6.67 -15.24 -8.65
#